data_AF-Q9XV08-F1
#
_entry.id   AF-Q9XV08-F1
#
_cell.length_a   1.000
_cell.length_b   1.000
_cell.length_c   1.000
_cell.angle_alpha   90.00
_cell.angle_beta   90.00
_cell.angle_gamma   90.00
#
_symmetry.space_group_name_H-M   'P 1'
#
loop_
_entity.id
_entity.type
_entity.pdbx_description
1 polymer ?
#
loop_
_entity_poly.entity_id
_entity_poly.type
_entity_poly.pdbx_seq_one_letter_code
_entity_poly.pdbx_strand_id
1 'polypeptide(L)'
;MDTLYHVFHIYWPVFFVICSILYFTMYILIYNFTTKILKPMRIFLYSSNAAMMSSIAMAFATQARKVYNTESIALLADGFCKYIGPSVCQHCYNLWTTFGIAACMINLHMLYYRTMCLKHLNPKTAEKWTLMYSVHYIFPIAYQILMLIPSSSNAEVHIETLQLHPEYDYTPYLDFGGYTFAQRIYVEKTALFLIAATFYYPIVGSYWRYQAMKILKTHSSSNTSKGTLVLLRFLIKGLNFQILLPMISYIPTTSIYVFNKVIGAQFSLSQYTVTFLGTIPCVLDPFVQIYFITPYREAVRKLFNRKPRVVDTANVSVSRVSRITS
;
A
#
# COMPACT_ATOMS: atom_id res chain seq x y z
N MET A 1 27.12 -3.31 15.20
CA MET A 1 25.75 -3.46 14.66
C MET A 1 24.88 -4.34 15.53
N ASP A 2 23.58 -4.03 15.62
CA ASP A 2 22.60 -4.85 16.34
C ASP A 2 22.04 -5.99 15.45
N THR A 3 21.47 -7.03 16.06
CA THR A 3 20.86 -8.16 15.33
C THR A 3 19.70 -7.70 14.43
N LEU A 4 18.98 -6.66 14.84
CA LEU A 4 17.82 -6.15 14.09
C LEU A 4 18.25 -5.50 12.77
N TYR A 5 19.39 -4.80 12.73
CA TYR A 5 19.95 -4.27 11.50
C TYR A 5 20.07 -5.35 10.43
N HIS A 6 20.69 -6.49 10.75
CA HIS A 6 20.87 -7.58 9.79
C HIS A 6 19.53 -8.19 9.33
N VAL A 7 18.56 -8.32 10.24
CA VAL A 7 17.21 -8.80 9.90
C VAL A 7 16.54 -7.84 8.91
N PHE A 8 16.57 -6.53 9.18
CA PHE A 8 15.94 -5.54 8.31
C PHE A 8 16.68 -5.37 6.98
N HIS A 9 18.00 -5.46 6.98
CA HIS A 9 18.83 -5.42 5.78
C HIS A 9 18.50 -6.54 4.79
N ILE A 10 18.14 -7.74 5.29
CA ILE A 10 17.67 -8.86 4.46
C ILE A 10 16.19 -8.70 4.10
N TYR A 11 15.37 -8.25 5.05
CA TYR A 11 13.93 -8.06 4.85
C TYR A 11 13.62 -7.13 3.68
N TRP A 12 14.31 -5.99 3.57
CA TRP A 12 13.98 -4.95 2.59
C TRP A 12 14.12 -5.41 1.13
N PRO A 13 15.24 -6.03 0.69
CA PRO A 13 15.33 -6.61 -0.65
C PRO A 13 14.29 -7.69 -0.93
N VAL A 14 14.06 -8.60 0.03
CA VAL A 14 13.06 -9.68 -0.12
C VAL A 14 11.66 -9.10 -0.27
N PHE A 15 11.29 -8.16 0.60
CA PHE A 15 10.03 -7.41 0.53
C PHE A 15 9.87 -6.72 -0.83
N PHE A 16 10.89 -5.99 -1.28
CA PHE A 16 10.83 -5.23 -2.53
C PHE A 16 10.65 -6.13 -3.74
N VAL A 17 11.37 -7.26 -3.81
CA VAL A 17 11.24 -8.24 -4.89
C VAL A 17 9.85 -8.88 -4.89
N ILE A 18 9.37 -9.35 -3.74
CA ILE A 18 8.04 -9.97 -3.61
C ILE A 18 6.95 -8.99 -4.04
N CYS A 19 6.97 -7.77 -3.50
CA CYS A 19 6.02 -6.73 -3.86
C CYS A 19 6.09 -6.40 -5.36
N SER A 20 7.28 -6.21 -5.91
CA SER A 20 7.44 -5.93 -7.35
C SER A 20 6.76 -7.02 -8.20
N ILE A 21 7.02 -8.30 -7.91
CA ILE A 21 6.39 -9.42 -8.62
C ILE A 21 4.86 -9.38 -8.48
N LEU A 22 4.35 -9.15 -7.27
CA LEU A 22 2.91 -9.09 -7.01
C LEU A 22 2.23 -7.95 -7.78
N TYR A 23 2.80 -6.74 -7.76
CA TYR A 23 2.22 -5.59 -8.45
C TYR A 23 2.39 -5.68 -9.96
N PHE A 24 3.50 -6.21 -10.49
CA PHE A 24 3.62 -6.52 -11.92
C PHE A 24 2.58 -7.55 -12.35
N THR A 25 2.33 -8.57 -11.53
CA THR A 25 1.25 -9.54 -11.76
C THR A 25 -0.11 -8.84 -11.76
N MET A 26 -0.35 -7.90 -10.84
CA MET A 26 -1.56 -7.09 -10.84
C MET A 26 -1.73 -6.27 -12.12
N TYR A 27 -0.69 -5.62 -12.63
CA TYR A 27 -0.75 -4.90 -13.91
C TYR A 27 -1.15 -5.82 -15.07
N ILE A 28 -0.54 -7.01 -15.16
CA ILE A 28 -0.88 -8.03 -16.17
C ILE A 28 -2.34 -8.47 -16.02
N LEU A 29 -2.80 -8.69 -14.79
CA LEU A 29 -4.17 -9.09 -14.50
C LEU A 29 -5.19 -8.02 -14.87
N ILE A 30 -4.91 -6.76 -14.52
CA ILE A 30 -5.78 -5.63 -14.83
C ILE A 30 -5.88 -5.43 -16.35
N TYR A 31 -4.76 -5.52 -17.06
CA TYR A 31 -4.73 -5.35 -18.50
C TYR A 31 -5.52 -6.45 -19.23
N ASN A 32 -5.21 -7.71 -18.93
CA ASN A 32 -5.70 -8.87 -19.68
C ASN A 32 -7.07 -9.39 -19.23
N PHE A 33 -7.40 -9.31 -17.94
CA PHE A 33 -8.54 -10.04 -17.37
C PHE A 33 -9.67 -9.14 -16.83
N THR A 34 -9.51 -7.82 -16.84
CA THR A 34 -10.60 -6.94 -16.40
C THR A 34 -11.75 -6.94 -17.40
N THR A 35 -12.91 -7.44 -16.98
CA THR A 35 -14.11 -7.57 -17.82
C THR A 35 -14.76 -6.23 -18.18
N LYS A 36 -15.68 -6.23 -19.15
CA LYS A 36 -16.42 -5.01 -19.59
C LYS A 36 -17.14 -4.30 -18.43
N ILE A 37 -17.70 -5.05 -17.48
CA ILE A 37 -18.43 -4.52 -16.31
C ILE A 37 -17.49 -3.79 -15.32
N LEU A 38 -16.22 -4.20 -15.29
CA LEU A 38 -15.18 -3.65 -14.41
C LEU A 38 -14.27 -2.66 -15.15
N LYS A 39 -14.39 -2.53 -16.48
CA LYS A 39 -13.55 -1.65 -17.31
C LYS A 39 -13.49 -0.21 -16.79
N PRO A 40 -14.59 0.42 -16.31
CA PRO A 40 -14.53 1.77 -15.76
C PRO A 40 -13.66 1.88 -14.49
N MET A 41 -13.45 0.78 -13.76
CA MET A 41 -12.61 0.76 -12.56
C MET A 41 -11.13 0.62 -12.86
N ARG A 42 -10.74 0.32 -14.12
CA ARG A 42 -9.33 0.13 -14.49
C ARG A 42 -8.49 1.34 -14.12
N ILE A 43 -9.01 2.55 -14.29
CA ILE A 43 -8.29 3.77 -13.92
C ILE A 43 -7.93 3.79 -12.44
N PHE A 44 -8.90 3.53 -11.55
CA PHE A 44 -8.65 3.46 -10.12
C PHE A 44 -7.71 2.31 -9.76
N LEU A 45 -7.86 1.14 -10.38
CA LEU A 45 -7.01 -0.02 -10.12
C LEU A 45 -5.55 0.27 -10.53
N TYR A 46 -5.32 0.82 -11.72
CA TYR A 46 -3.98 1.22 -12.14
C TYR A 46 -3.40 2.31 -11.25
N SER A 47 -4.17 3.35 -10.94
CA SER A 47 -3.70 4.44 -10.06
C SER A 47 -3.36 3.96 -8.65
N SER A 48 -4.17 3.07 -8.08
CA SER A 48 -3.92 2.49 -6.74
C SER A 48 -2.64 1.65 -6.75
N ASN A 49 -2.48 0.76 -7.74
CA ASN A 49 -1.27 -0.05 -7.89
C ASN A 49 -0.03 0.80 -8.20
N ALA A 50 -0.17 1.91 -8.94
CA ALA A 50 0.93 2.83 -9.22
C ALA A 50 1.37 3.58 -7.97
N ALA A 51 0.42 4.17 -7.24
CA ALA A 51 0.70 4.81 -5.96
C ALA A 51 1.39 3.83 -4.99
N MET A 52 0.88 2.60 -4.89
CA MET A 52 1.48 1.62 -3.98
C MET A 52 2.87 1.15 -4.43
N MET A 53 3.10 0.96 -5.73
CA MET A 53 4.44 0.66 -6.25
C MET A 53 5.43 1.80 -5.97
N SER A 54 5.00 3.07 -6.14
CA SER A 54 5.81 4.23 -5.75
C SER A 54 6.08 4.25 -4.25
N SER A 55 5.08 3.94 -3.42
CA SER A 55 5.23 3.82 -1.97
C SER A 55 6.27 2.74 -1.61
N ILE A 56 6.18 1.55 -2.20
CA ILE A 56 7.13 0.44 -2.02
C ILE A 56 8.56 0.84 -2.43
N ALA A 57 8.70 1.49 -3.59
CA ALA A 57 10.00 1.96 -4.06
C ALA A 57 10.61 2.99 -3.12
N MET A 58 9.82 3.92 -2.59
CA MET A 58 10.27 4.90 -1.61
C MET A 58 10.63 4.27 -0.26
N ALA A 59 9.84 3.29 0.21
CA ALA A 59 10.15 2.54 1.43
C ALA A 59 11.48 1.78 1.30
N PHE A 60 11.69 1.11 0.15
CA PHE A 60 12.93 0.41 -0.15
C PHE A 60 14.12 1.35 -0.39
N ALA A 61 13.87 2.55 -0.92
CA ALA A 61 14.88 3.59 -1.08
C ALA A 61 15.42 4.09 0.26
N THR A 62 14.54 4.18 1.27
CA THR A 62 14.92 4.70 2.59
C THR A 62 15.34 3.60 3.56
N GLN A 63 14.61 2.49 3.65
CA GLN A 63 14.84 1.44 4.66
C GLN A 63 14.96 2.02 6.07
N ALA A 64 14.04 2.92 6.40
CA ALA A 64 14.17 3.83 7.52
C ALA A 64 14.13 3.14 8.88
N ARG A 65 15.10 3.49 9.73
CA ARG A 65 15.04 3.39 11.18
C ARG A 65 14.84 4.80 11.76
N LYS A 66 13.81 4.97 12.59
CA LYS A 66 13.51 6.25 13.25
C LYS A 66 14.03 6.25 14.67
N VAL A 67 14.88 7.23 15.00
CA VAL A 67 15.40 7.44 16.35
C VAL A 67 14.79 8.73 16.89
N TYR A 68 14.00 8.62 17.96
CA TYR A 68 13.37 9.78 18.59
C TYR A 68 14.33 10.40 19.59
N ASN A 69 14.78 11.62 19.33
CA ASN A 69 15.63 12.41 20.22
C ASN A 69 14.76 13.27 21.15
N THR A 70 15.41 14.07 22.00
CA THR A 70 14.74 14.99 22.92
C THR A 70 14.01 16.09 22.17
N GLU A 71 14.64 16.68 21.15
CA GLU A 71 14.09 17.78 20.34
C GLU A 71 13.79 17.36 18.90
N SER A 72 14.59 16.48 18.30
CA SER A 72 14.45 16.04 16.90
C SER A 72 14.01 14.57 16.71
N ILE A 73 13.85 14.15 15.45
CA ILE A 73 13.73 12.74 15.07
C ILE A 73 14.77 12.43 14.00
N ALA A 74 15.75 11.58 14.31
CA ALA A 74 16.71 11.08 13.35
C ALA A 74 16.08 10.03 12.42
N LEU A 75 16.42 10.11 11.14
CA LEU A 75 16.04 9.18 10.09
C LEU A 75 17.29 8.47 9.58
N LEU A 76 17.60 7.32 10.17
CA LEU A 76 18.72 6.48 9.77
C LEU A 76 18.29 5.62 8.58
N ALA A 77 18.73 6.00 7.38
CA ALA A 77 18.35 5.35 6.14
C ALA A 77 19.44 4.37 5.68
N ASP A 78 19.07 3.11 5.47
CA ASP A 78 20.00 2.07 4.98
C ASP A 78 19.83 1.77 3.48
N GLY A 79 18.79 2.32 2.85
CA GLY A 79 18.55 2.14 1.42
C GLY A 79 19.40 3.06 0.54
N PHE A 80 19.21 2.97 -0.78
CA PHE A 80 20.07 3.66 -1.75
C PHE A 80 20.04 5.20 -1.65
N CYS A 81 19.02 5.79 -1.00
CA CYS A 81 18.96 7.24 -0.83
C CYS A 81 20.15 7.77 -0.01
N LYS A 82 20.76 6.94 0.85
CA LYS A 82 21.88 7.35 1.74
C LYS A 82 23.12 7.80 0.98
N TYR A 83 23.31 7.29 -0.24
CA TYR A 83 24.43 7.67 -1.11
C TYR A 83 24.22 9.03 -1.80
N ILE A 84 22.98 9.53 -1.81
CA ILE A 84 22.64 10.84 -2.39
C ILE A 84 22.64 11.90 -1.30
N GLY A 85 22.11 11.56 -0.11
CA GLY A 85 22.21 12.39 1.09
C GLY A 85 20.92 12.43 1.92
N PRO A 86 21.00 13.01 3.14
CA PRO A 86 19.93 12.95 4.13
C PRO A 86 18.63 13.63 3.68
N SER A 87 18.72 14.74 2.93
CA SER A 87 17.54 15.44 2.39
C SER A 87 16.74 14.55 1.42
N VAL A 88 17.41 13.79 0.57
CA VAL A 88 16.74 12.87 -0.36
C VAL A 88 16.10 11.72 0.40
N CYS A 89 16.77 11.17 1.42
CA CYS A 89 16.18 10.17 2.28
C CYS A 89 14.91 10.65 2.99
N GLN A 90 14.92 11.88 3.50
CA GLN A 90 13.74 12.50 4.11
C GLN A 90 12.60 12.67 3.10
N HIS A 91 12.90 13.12 1.88
CA HIS A 91 11.89 13.24 0.82
C HIS A 91 11.32 11.88 0.41
N CYS A 92 12.15 10.85 0.24
CA CYS A 92 11.69 9.48 -0.02
C CYS A 92 10.76 8.99 1.10
N TYR A 93 11.12 9.19 2.36
CA TYR A 93 10.29 8.79 3.49
C TYR A 93 8.92 9.50 3.50
N ASN A 94 8.92 10.80 3.22
CA ASN A 94 7.68 11.58 3.13
C ASN A 94 6.82 11.09 1.95
N LEU A 95 7.41 10.88 0.79
CA LEU A 95 6.72 10.36 -0.40
C LEU A 95 6.16 8.95 -0.17
N TRP A 96 6.89 8.08 0.53
CA TRP A 96 6.40 6.75 0.93
C TRP A 96 5.05 6.87 1.65
N THR A 97 4.99 7.76 2.65
CA THR A 97 3.77 8.01 3.43
C THR A 97 2.67 8.64 2.57
N THR A 98 3.01 9.67 1.78
CA THR A 98 2.08 10.36 0.88
C THR A 98 1.41 9.41 -0.11
N PHE A 99 2.19 8.53 -0.75
CA PHE A 99 1.67 7.56 -1.69
C PHE A 99 0.83 6.47 -1.00
N GLY A 100 1.19 6.09 0.24
CA GLY A 100 0.36 5.19 1.06
C GLY A 100 -1.01 5.78 1.37
N ILE A 101 -1.07 7.06 1.76
CA ILE A 101 -2.32 7.80 1.97
C ILE A 101 -3.11 7.89 0.65
N ALA A 102 -2.44 8.21 -0.46
CA ALA A 102 -3.07 8.30 -1.77
C ALA A 102 -3.69 6.96 -2.20
N ALA A 103 -3.01 5.83 -2.00
CA ALA A 103 -3.55 4.50 -2.30
C ALA A 103 -4.81 4.20 -1.47
N CYS A 104 -4.79 4.51 -0.16
CA CYS A 104 -5.97 4.39 0.70
C CYS A 104 -7.14 5.24 0.20
N MET A 105 -6.86 6.49 -0.19
CA MET A 105 -7.84 7.40 -0.77
C MET A 105 -8.42 6.87 -2.09
N ILE A 106 -7.59 6.33 -2.98
CA ILE A 106 -8.02 5.76 -4.27
C ILE A 106 -8.94 4.55 -4.03
N ASN A 107 -8.60 3.66 -3.09
CA ASN A 107 -9.42 2.50 -2.77
C ASN A 107 -10.80 2.91 -2.20
N LEU A 108 -10.83 3.89 -1.30
CA LEU A 108 -12.08 4.45 -0.79
C LEU A 108 -12.91 5.14 -1.90
N HIS A 109 -12.25 5.92 -2.74
CA HIS A 109 -12.87 6.58 -3.88
C HIS A 109 -13.43 5.55 -4.88
N MET A 110 -12.73 4.44 -5.12
CA MET A 110 -13.21 3.36 -5.98
C MET A 110 -14.51 2.73 -5.43
N LEU A 111 -14.60 2.50 -4.11
CA LEU A 111 -15.83 2.05 -3.47
C LEU A 111 -16.95 3.09 -3.58
N TYR A 112 -16.64 4.36 -3.38
CA TYR A 112 -17.58 5.47 -3.52
C TYR A 112 -18.14 5.55 -4.96
N TYR A 113 -17.26 5.56 -5.97
CA TYR A 113 -17.60 5.55 -7.39
C TYR A 113 -18.57 4.41 -7.70
N ARG A 114 -18.26 3.18 -7.25
CA ARG A 114 -19.15 2.03 -7.47
C ARG A 114 -20.49 2.20 -6.79
N THR A 115 -20.51 2.77 -5.60
CA THR A 115 -21.77 3.07 -4.90
C THR A 115 -22.59 4.11 -5.67
N MET A 116 -21.95 5.14 -6.23
CA MET A 116 -22.63 6.17 -7.03
C MET A 116 -23.15 5.61 -8.35
N CYS A 117 -22.43 4.73 -9.04
CA CYS A 117 -22.95 4.05 -10.23
C CYS A 117 -24.18 3.18 -9.94
N LEU A 118 -24.28 2.64 -8.72
CA LEU A 118 -25.45 1.87 -8.31
C LEU A 118 -26.62 2.75 -7.88
N LYS A 119 -26.31 3.84 -7.18
CA LYS A 119 -27.32 4.81 -6.72
C LYS A 119 -27.90 5.60 -7.89
N HIS A 120 -27.05 5.99 -8.83
CA HIS A 120 -27.39 6.80 -9.98
C HIS A 120 -27.16 5.96 -11.24
N LEU A 121 -28.25 5.42 -11.78
CA LEU A 121 -28.24 4.68 -13.05
C LEU A 121 -27.82 5.57 -14.23
N ASN A 122 -27.90 6.90 -14.08
CA ASN A 122 -27.37 7.86 -15.05
C ASN A 122 -25.85 8.04 -14.85
N PRO A 123 -25.02 7.69 -15.85
CA PRO A 123 -23.57 7.80 -15.75
C PRO A 123 -23.07 9.24 -15.50
N LYS A 124 -23.73 10.26 -16.08
CA LYS A 124 -23.32 11.67 -15.89
C LYS A 124 -23.47 12.13 -14.44
N THR A 125 -24.52 11.68 -13.77
CA THR A 125 -24.76 12.00 -12.37
C THR A 125 -23.75 11.28 -11.47
N ALA A 126 -23.49 9.99 -11.74
CA ALA A 126 -22.47 9.24 -11.00
C ALA A 126 -21.08 9.85 -11.15
N GLU A 127 -20.72 10.29 -12.36
CA GLU A 127 -19.47 10.98 -12.66
C GLU A 127 -19.35 12.31 -11.90
N LYS A 128 -20.39 13.16 -11.92
CA LYS A 128 -20.39 14.43 -11.18
C LYS A 128 -20.11 14.22 -9.68
N TRP A 129 -20.80 13.28 -9.04
CA TRP A 129 -20.59 12.99 -7.61
C TRP A 129 -19.20 12.43 -7.34
N THR A 130 -18.70 11.57 -8.22
CA THR A 130 -17.35 11.02 -8.14
C THR A 130 -16.29 12.12 -8.27
N LEU A 131 -16.48 13.04 -9.22
CA LEU A 131 -15.58 14.18 -9.39
C LEU A 131 -15.55 15.07 -8.15
N MET A 132 -16.71 15.35 -7.54
CA MET A 132 -16.76 16.09 -6.27
C MET A 132 -16.01 15.36 -5.15
N TYR A 133 -16.09 14.03 -5.10
CA TYR A 133 -15.38 13.24 -4.11
C TYR A 133 -13.86 13.35 -4.22
N SER A 134 -13.32 13.62 -5.42
CA SER A 134 -11.90 13.89 -5.67
C SER A 134 -11.32 15.01 -4.82
N VAL A 135 -12.13 15.91 -4.24
CA VAL A 135 -11.66 16.94 -3.31
C VAL A 135 -10.85 16.35 -2.14
N HIS A 136 -11.14 15.11 -1.73
CA HIS A 136 -10.41 14.44 -0.66
C HIS A 136 -8.95 14.11 -1.02
N TYR A 137 -8.55 14.18 -2.30
CA TYR A 137 -7.13 14.11 -2.68
C TYR A 137 -6.32 15.31 -2.17
N ILE A 138 -6.96 16.33 -1.61
CA ILE A 138 -6.28 17.37 -0.84
C ILE A 138 -5.52 16.78 0.35
N PHE A 139 -5.93 15.66 0.94
CA PHE A 139 -5.26 15.09 2.12
C PHE A 139 -3.80 14.66 1.85
N PRO A 140 -3.49 13.77 0.88
CA PRO A 140 -2.10 13.43 0.58
C PRO A 140 -1.29 14.64 0.10
N ILE A 141 -1.90 15.56 -0.66
CA ILE A 141 -1.23 16.78 -1.13
C ILE A 141 -0.89 17.69 0.06
N ALA A 142 -1.83 17.93 0.96
CA ALA A 142 -1.65 18.74 2.15
C ALA A 142 -0.58 18.13 3.06
N TYR A 143 -0.58 16.81 3.26
CA TYR A 143 0.50 16.12 3.99
C TYR A 143 1.87 16.47 3.39
N GLN A 144 2.01 16.35 2.07
CA GLN A 144 3.28 16.60 1.39
C GLN A 144 3.70 18.07 1.50
N ILE A 145 2.79 19.01 1.29
CA ILE A 145 3.06 20.46 1.39
C ILE A 145 3.46 20.83 2.82
N LEU A 146 2.73 20.35 3.83
CA LEU A 146 2.99 20.64 5.24
C LEU A 146 4.39 20.19 5.68
N MET A 147 4.92 19.11 5.10
CA MET A 147 6.28 18.63 5.38
C MET A 147 7.39 19.47 4.75
N LEU A 148 7.06 20.38 3.82
CA LEU A 148 8.03 21.26 3.13
C LEU A 148 8.11 22.67 3.75
N ILE A 149 7.15 23.06 4.59
CA ILE A 149 7.08 24.38 5.22
C ILE A 149 8.15 24.61 6.31
N PRO A 150 8.31 23.73 7.32
CA PRO A 150 9.28 23.95 8.40
C PRO A 150 10.74 23.92 7.91
N SER A 151 11.59 24.76 8.51
CA SER A 151 13.03 24.73 8.27
C SER A 151 13.64 23.39 8.66
N SER A 152 14.45 22.84 7.76
CA SER A 152 15.15 21.57 7.91
C SER A 152 16.65 21.81 8.06
N SER A 153 17.26 21.18 9.07
CA SER A 153 18.70 21.23 9.32
C SER A 153 19.14 19.81 9.67
N ASN A 154 19.61 19.07 8.67
CA ASN A 154 20.05 17.70 8.86
C ASN A 154 21.28 17.62 9.79
N ALA A 155 22.14 18.64 9.75
CA ALA A 155 23.33 18.73 10.59
C ALA A 155 22.99 18.85 12.09
N GLU A 156 21.98 19.64 12.45
CA GLU A 156 21.50 19.74 13.84
C GLU A 156 20.99 18.39 14.36
N VAL A 157 20.17 17.71 13.55
CA VAL A 157 19.65 16.38 13.89
C VAL A 157 20.78 15.37 14.03
N HIS A 158 21.77 15.41 13.14
CA HIS A 158 22.94 14.54 13.18
C HIS A 158 23.71 14.68 14.50
N ILE A 159 24.07 15.91 14.87
CA ILE A 159 24.84 16.20 16.09
C ILE A 159 24.06 15.78 17.34
N GLU A 160 22.77 16.14 17.43
CA GLU A 160 21.94 15.77 18.59
C GLU A 160 21.86 14.23 18.74
N THR A 161 21.69 13.52 17.63
CA THR A 161 21.59 12.04 17.66
C THR A 161 22.89 11.41 18.13
N LEU A 162 24.04 11.86 17.64
CA LEU A 162 25.35 11.35 18.08
C LEU A 162 25.60 11.59 19.58
N GLN A 163 25.12 12.73 20.11
CA GLN A 163 25.26 13.08 21.52
C GLN A 163 24.34 12.26 22.43
N LEU A 164 23.09 12.02 22.02
CA LEU A 164 22.10 11.30 22.83
C LEU A 164 22.23 9.78 22.72
N HIS A 165 22.76 9.28 21.60
CA HIS A 165 22.86 7.86 21.30
C HIS A 165 24.28 7.45 20.86
N PRO A 166 25.33 7.72 21.65
CA PRO A 166 26.71 7.37 21.29
C PRO A 166 26.94 5.86 21.19
N GLU A 167 26.06 5.05 21.77
CA GLU A 167 26.11 3.58 21.74
C GLU A 167 25.71 2.97 20.40
N TYR A 168 25.10 3.73 19.50
CA TYR A 168 24.69 3.23 18.19
C TYR A 168 25.84 3.22 17.18
N ASP A 169 25.83 2.19 16.36
CA ASP A 169 26.75 2.05 15.23
C ASP A 169 26.15 2.76 14.00
N TYR A 170 26.71 3.91 13.67
CA TYR A 170 26.22 4.78 12.58
C TYR A 170 26.86 4.48 11.22
N THR A 171 27.94 3.68 11.18
CA THR A 171 28.70 3.40 9.96
C THR A 171 27.85 2.97 8.77
N PRO A 172 26.79 2.13 8.92
CA PRO A 172 25.95 1.72 7.79
C PRO A 172 25.16 2.85 7.13
N TYR A 173 24.85 3.92 7.88
CA TYR A 173 23.94 4.98 7.45
C TYR A 173 24.65 6.15 6.78
N LEU A 174 25.99 6.18 6.77
CA LEU A 174 26.80 7.27 6.25
C LEU A 174 26.41 8.61 6.90
N ASP A 175 26.14 9.63 6.09
CA ASP A 175 25.54 10.87 6.54
C ASP A 175 24.02 10.72 6.65
N PHE A 176 23.48 11.10 7.80
CA PHE A 176 22.07 10.99 8.12
C PHE A 176 21.57 12.29 8.73
N GLY A 177 20.28 12.52 8.60
CA GLY A 177 19.59 13.69 9.15
C GLY A 177 18.22 13.29 9.65
N GLY A 178 17.23 14.15 9.46
CA GLY A 178 15.87 13.84 9.86
C GLY A 178 15.01 15.07 10.05
N TYR A 179 14.21 15.06 11.11
CA TYR A 179 13.23 16.11 11.40
C TYR A 179 13.71 16.95 12.58
N THR A 180 14.01 18.23 12.33
CA THR A 180 14.31 19.23 13.37
C THR A 180 13.16 19.39 14.36
N PHE A 181 13.34 20.13 15.45
CA PHE A 181 12.26 20.41 16.41
C PHE A 181 10.99 20.96 15.75
N ALA A 182 11.14 21.96 14.88
CA ALA A 182 10.02 22.53 14.13
C ALA A 182 9.31 21.46 13.29
N GLN A 183 10.08 20.63 12.56
CA GLN A 183 9.54 19.54 11.76
C GLN A 183 8.91 18.44 12.61
N ARG A 184 9.48 18.11 13.76
CA ARG A 184 8.95 17.10 14.68
C ARG A 184 7.56 17.46 15.16
N ILE A 185 7.32 18.71 15.53
CA ILE A 185 5.96 19.17 15.91
C ILE A 185 4.97 18.89 14.77
N TYR A 186 5.36 19.15 13.52
CA TYR A 186 4.52 18.82 12.37
C TYR A 186 4.36 17.31 12.19
N VAL A 187 5.43 16.53 12.24
CA VAL A 187 5.39 15.06 12.14
C VAL A 187 4.49 14.45 13.22
N GLU A 188 4.55 14.93 14.45
CA GLU A 188 3.71 14.46 15.56
C GLU A 188 2.24 14.85 15.36
N LYS A 189 1.95 16.09 14.94
CA LYS A 189 0.59 16.52 14.59
C LYS A 189 0.02 15.72 13.41
N THR A 190 0.85 15.44 12.42
CA THR A 190 0.48 14.63 11.27
C THR A 190 0.31 13.16 11.64
N ALA A 191 1.11 12.63 12.55
CA ALA A 191 0.90 11.29 13.11
C ALA A 191 -0.46 11.22 13.82
N LEU A 192 -0.83 12.25 14.59
CA LEU A 192 -2.17 12.35 15.20
C LEU A 192 -3.28 12.40 14.15
N PHE A 193 -3.09 13.15 13.06
CA PHE A 193 -4.03 13.14 11.93
C PHE A 193 -4.14 11.76 11.28
N LEU A 194 -3.04 11.04 11.09
CA LEU A 194 -3.05 9.67 10.55
C LEU A 194 -3.73 8.68 11.51
N ILE A 195 -3.58 8.88 12.83
CA ILE A 195 -4.32 8.12 13.84
C ILE A 195 -5.83 8.38 13.70
N ALA A 196 -6.26 9.63 13.56
CA ALA A 196 -7.66 9.95 13.30
C ALA A 196 -8.13 9.35 11.96
N ALA A 197 -7.30 9.43 10.92
CA ALA A 197 -7.57 8.86 9.60
C ALA A 197 -7.70 7.32 9.63
N THR A 198 -6.96 6.67 10.54
CA THR A 198 -7.03 5.22 10.78
C THR A 198 -8.45 4.77 11.15
N PHE A 199 -9.22 5.61 11.84
CA PHE A 199 -10.63 5.34 12.13
C PHE A 199 -11.56 5.88 11.05
N TYR A 200 -11.24 7.03 10.45
CA TYR A 200 -12.05 7.65 9.40
C TYR A 200 -12.25 6.73 8.18
N TYR A 201 -11.18 6.21 7.57
CA TYR A 201 -11.32 5.41 6.34
C TYR A 201 -12.16 4.15 6.54
N PRO A 202 -11.95 3.35 7.60
CA PRO A 202 -12.78 2.18 7.92
C PRO A 202 -14.25 2.50 8.18
N ILE A 203 -14.54 3.58 8.91
CA ILE A 203 -15.91 3.98 9.23
C ILE A 203 -16.62 4.42 7.94
N VAL A 204 -16.01 5.32 7.18
CA VAL A 204 -16.57 5.84 5.92
C VAL A 204 -16.68 4.74 4.86
N GLY A 205 -15.66 3.89 4.74
CA GLY A 205 -15.68 2.72 3.87
C GLY A 205 -16.81 1.75 4.23
N SER A 206 -16.97 1.43 5.51
CA SER A 206 -18.04 0.55 5.99
C SER A 206 -19.43 1.15 5.76
N TYR A 207 -19.58 2.47 5.91
CA TYR A 207 -20.81 3.18 5.58
C TYR A 207 -21.15 3.06 4.08
N TRP A 208 -20.18 3.32 3.18
CA TRP A 208 -20.41 3.19 1.74
C TRP A 208 -20.67 1.74 1.32
N ARG A 209 -19.96 0.78 1.91
CA ARG A 209 -20.26 -0.65 1.75
C ARG A 209 -21.71 -0.94 2.11
N TYR A 210 -22.17 -0.47 3.27
CA TYR A 210 -23.55 -0.67 3.71
C TYR A 210 -24.55 -0.09 2.71
N GLN A 211 -24.34 1.15 2.25
CA GLN A 211 -25.20 1.79 1.25
C GLN A 211 -25.23 1.01 -0.07
N ALA A 212 -24.06 0.60 -0.58
CA ALA A 212 -23.97 -0.19 -1.82
C ALA A 212 -24.71 -1.53 -1.70
N MET A 213 -24.57 -2.22 -0.55
CA MET A 213 -25.26 -3.48 -0.30
C MET A 213 -26.78 -3.31 -0.16
N LYS A 214 -27.24 -2.22 0.46
CA LYS A 214 -28.66 -1.88 0.56
C LYS A 214 -29.27 -1.67 -0.83
N ILE A 215 -28.61 -0.89 -1.69
CA ILE A 215 -29.05 -0.63 -3.07
C ILE A 215 -29.08 -1.94 -3.88
N LEU A 216 -28.06 -2.79 -3.73
CA LEU A 216 -28.00 -4.08 -4.43
C LEU A 216 -29.07 -5.08 -3.99
N LYS A 217 -29.54 -4.99 -2.76
CA LYS A 217 -30.66 -5.81 -2.29
C LYS A 217 -31.95 -5.38 -2.98
N THR A 218 -32.18 -4.08 -3.11
CA THR A 218 -33.33 -3.52 -3.83
C THR A 218 -33.32 -3.86 -5.32
N HIS A 219 -32.16 -3.80 -5.99
CA HIS A 219 -32.05 -4.19 -7.40
C HIS A 219 -32.08 -5.71 -7.65
N SER A 220 -32.09 -6.54 -6.61
CA SER A 220 -32.13 -8.00 -6.77
C SER A 220 -33.41 -8.52 -7.42
N SER A 221 -34.47 -7.71 -7.45
CA SER A 221 -35.73 -7.97 -8.15
C SER A 221 -35.81 -7.34 -9.55
N SER A 222 -34.84 -6.50 -9.93
CA SER A 222 -34.80 -5.82 -11.23
C SER A 222 -34.04 -6.63 -12.29
N ASN A 223 -34.08 -6.20 -13.57
CA ASN A 223 -33.47 -6.83 -14.77
C ASN A 223 -31.95 -7.14 -14.73
N THR A 224 -31.28 -7.05 -13.58
CA THR A 224 -29.87 -7.41 -13.43
C THR A 224 -29.71 -8.91 -13.24
N SER A 225 -28.85 -9.55 -14.03
CA SER A 225 -28.59 -10.99 -13.89
C SER A 225 -28.03 -11.35 -12.51
N LYS A 226 -28.48 -12.47 -11.94
CA LYS A 226 -28.03 -12.97 -10.62
C LYS A 226 -26.50 -13.08 -10.52
N GLY A 227 -25.84 -13.52 -11.59
CA GLY A 227 -24.38 -13.62 -11.66
C GLY A 227 -23.68 -12.26 -11.52
N THR A 228 -24.19 -11.22 -12.16
CA THR A 228 -23.64 -9.84 -12.06
C THR A 228 -23.78 -9.30 -10.64
N LEU A 229 -24.91 -9.56 -9.97
CA LEU A 229 -25.12 -9.16 -8.58
C LEU A 229 -24.14 -9.85 -7.62
N VAL A 230 -23.88 -11.15 -7.82
CA VAL A 230 -22.90 -11.89 -7.01
C VAL A 230 -21.49 -11.32 -7.20
N LEU A 231 -21.07 -11.12 -8.45
CA LEU A 231 -19.77 -10.52 -8.78
C LEU A 231 -19.59 -9.16 -8.10
N LEU A 232 -20.61 -8.31 -8.17
CA LEU A 232 -20.56 -6.97 -7.62
C LEU A 232 -20.57 -6.95 -6.08
N ARG A 233 -21.36 -7.81 -5.43
CA ARG A 233 -21.34 -7.97 -3.96
C ARG A 233 -19.97 -8.40 -3.48
N PHE A 234 -19.35 -9.34 -4.20
CA PHE A 234 -18.04 -9.86 -3.84
C PHE A 234 -16.94 -8.80 -4.01
N LEU A 235 -17.00 -8.03 -5.10
CA LEU A 235 -16.13 -6.88 -5.31
C LEU A 235 -16.26 -5.81 -4.21
N ILE A 236 -17.48 -5.40 -3.85
CA ILE A 236 -17.71 -4.38 -2.80
C ILE A 236 -17.14 -4.83 -1.45
N LYS A 237 -17.28 -6.12 -1.12
CA LYS A 237 -16.64 -6.70 0.07
C LYS A 237 -15.11 -6.61 -0.01
N GLY A 238 -14.54 -6.92 -1.18
CA GLY A 238 -13.10 -6.79 -1.43
C GLY A 238 -12.58 -5.37 -1.25
N LEU A 239 -13.23 -4.38 -1.90
CA LEU A 239 -12.87 -2.97 -1.76
C LEU A 239 -12.92 -2.52 -0.30
N ASN A 240 -13.97 -2.90 0.43
CA ASN A 240 -14.04 -2.59 1.84
C ASN A 240 -12.92 -3.27 2.65
N PHE A 241 -12.55 -4.50 2.31
CA PHE A 241 -11.43 -5.19 2.97
C PHE A 241 -10.10 -4.49 2.70
N GLN A 242 -9.85 -4.00 1.48
CA GLN A 242 -8.67 -3.19 1.16
C GLN A 242 -8.61 -1.89 1.97
N ILE A 243 -9.75 -1.24 2.21
CA ILE A 243 -9.83 -0.02 3.04
C ILE A 243 -9.54 -0.33 4.52
N LEU A 244 -9.89 -1.52 4.99
CA LEU A 244 -9.61 -1.97 6.37
C LEU A 244 -8.17 -2.47 6.54
N LEU A 245 -7.50 -2.88 5.46
CA LEU A 245 -6.19 -3.51 5.49
C LEU A 245 -5.11 -2.68 6.22
N PRO A 246 -5.03 -1.35 6.05
CA PRO A 246 -4.06 -0.53 6.78
C PRO A 246 -4.22 -0.55 8.30
N MET A 247 -5.41 -0.92 8.83
CA MET A 247 -5.61 -1.03 10.28
C MET A 247 -4.69 -2.07 10.93
N ILE A 248 -4.30 -3.12 10.19
CA ILE A 248 -3.32 -4.14 10.63
C ILE A 248 -1.98 -3.49 11.00
N SER A 249 -1.65 -2.37 10.36
CA SER A 249 -0.39 -1.67 10.53
C SER A 249 -0.51 -0.45 11.42
N TYR A 250 -1.57 0.32 11.25
CA TYR A 250 -1.74 1.57 11.99
C TYR A 250 -2.04 1.33 13.46
N ILE A 251 -2.91 0.37 13.82
CA ILE A 251 -3.23 0.11 15.23
C ILE A 251 -1.97 -0.27 16.02
N PRO A 252 -1.12 -1.21 15.59
CA PRO A 252 0.09 -1.54 16.34
C PRO A 252 1.12 -0.40 16.29
N THR A 253 1.26 0.32 15.17
CA THR A 253 2.15 1.49 15.07
C THR A 253 1.77 2.58 16.08
N THR A 254 0.49 2.90 16.17
CA THR A 254 -0.04 3.87 17.15
C THR A 254 0.17 3.39 18.57
N SER A 255 -0.09 2.11 18.84
CA SER A 255 0.09 1.51 20.17
C SER A 255 1.54 1.61 20.63
N ILE A 256 2.50 1.30 19.75
CA ILE A 256 3.94 1.43 20.02
C ILE A 256 4.32 2.89 20.26
N TYR A 257 3.82 3.81 19.44
CA TYR A 257 4.09 5.24 19.63
C TYR A 257 3.61 5.74 21.00
N VAL A 258 2.37 5.42 21.40
CA VAL A 258 1.82 5.79 22.70
C VAL A 258 2.61 5.13 23.84
N PHE A 259 2.94 3.84 23.69
CA PHE A 259 3.73 3.10 24.68
C PHE A 259 5.10 3.73 24.94
N ASN A 260 5.84 4.05 23.87
CA ASN A 260 7.14 4.73 23.98
C ASN A 260 7.01 6.10 24.66
N LYS A 261 5.94 6.86 24.36
CA LYS A 261 5.67 8.15 25.00
C LYS A 261 5.34 8.02 26.50
N VAL A 262 4.58 6.99 26.89
CA VAL A 262 4.22 6.74 28.30
C VAL A 262 5.42 6.29 29.12
N ILE A 263 6.28 5.43 28.58
CA ILE A 263 7.48 4.95 29.27
C ILE A 263 8.60 6.02 29.27
N GLY A 264 8.60 6.93 28.29
CA GLY A 264 9.68 7.89 28.10
C GLY A 264 10.96 7.25 27.55
N ALA A 265 10.87 6.03 27.04
CA ALA A 265 11.99 5.31 26.41
C ALA A 265 11.56 4.70 25.08
N GLN A 266 12.53 4.52 24.18
CA GLN A 266 12.35 3.83 22.91
C GLN A 266 13.18 2.55 22.89
N PHE A 267 12.59 1.46 22.42
CA PHE A 267 13.29 0.18 22.26
C PHE A 267 13.78 0.05 20.81
N SER A 268 14.92 -0.63 20.58
CA SER A 268 15.48 -0.79 19.22
C SER A 268 14.46 -1.33 18.23
N LEU A 269 13.64 -2.32 18.63
CA LEU A 269 12.57 -2.85 17.78
C LEU A 269 11.58 -1.75 17.34
N SER A 270 11.17 -0.86 18.26
CA SER A 270 10.21 0.21 17.94
C SER A 270 10.70 1.17 16.86
N GLN A 271 12.03 1.35 16.76
CA GLN A 271 12.66 2.25 15.78
C GLN A 271 12.55 1.74 14.33
N TYR A 272 12.51 0.42 14.14
CA TYR A 272 12.30 -0.20 12.83
C TYR A 272 10.81 -0.49 12.55
N THR A 273 10.03 -0.71 13.62
CA THR A 273 8.68 -1.27 13.51
C THR A 273 7.71 -0.37 12.76
N VAL A 274 7.83 0.96 12.86
CA VAL A 274 6.94 1.88 12.12
C VAL A 274 7.01 1.65 10.62
N THR A 275 8.23 1.59 10.07
CA THR A 275 8.43 1.40 8.62
C THR A 275 8.02 0.00 8.20
N PHE A 276 8.40 -1.01 8.98
CA PHE A 276 8.04 -2.41 8.76
C PHE A 276 6.53 -2.67 8.77
N LEU A 277 5.82 -2.19 9.80
CA LEU A 277 4.37 -2.39 9.86
C LEU A 277 3.70 -1.66 8.72
N GLY A 278 4.15 -0.43 8.39
CA GLY A 278 3.59 0.35 7.30
C GLY A 278 3.67 -0.33 5.92
N THR A 279 4.55 -1.30 5.73
CA THR A 279 4.68 -2.04 4.46
C THR A 279 3.88 -3.34 4.38
N ILE A 280 3.39 -3.87 5.50
CA ILE A 280 2.54 -5.09 5.52
C ILE A 280 1.31 -4.98 4.59
N PRO A 281 0.55 -3.87 4.56
CA PRO A 281 -0.62 -3.74 3.70
C PRO A 281 -0.22 -3.75 2.22
N CYS A 282 0.99 -3.28 1.89
CA CYS A 282 1.51 -3.30 0.53
C CYS A 282 1.65 -4.73 0.00
N VAL A 283 2.09 -5.68 0.85
CA VAL A 283 2.18 -7.10 0.48
C VAL A 283 0.81 -7.74 0.36
N LEU A 284 -0.10 -7.42 1.29
CA LEU A 284 -1.41 -8.06 1.37
C LEU A 284 -2.40 -7.56 0.31
N ASP A 285 -2.29 -6.32 -0.15
CA ASP A 285 -3.25 -5.71 -1.06
C ASP A 285 -3.40 -6.46 -2.41
N PRO A 286 -2.33 -6.88 -3.12
CA PRO A 286 -2.43 -7.70 -4.32
C PRO A 286 -3.16 -9.03 -4.09
N PHE A 287 -2.90 -9.69 -2.95
CA PHE A 287 -3.61 -10.93 -2.61
C PHE A 287 -5.11 -10.70 -2.43
N VAL A 288 -5.48 -9.60 -1.77
CA VAL A 288 -6.88 -9.19 -1.61
C VAL A 288 -7.50 -8.88 -2.97
N GLN A 289 -6.83 -8.11 -3.84
CA GLN A 289 -7.33 -7.80 -5.17
C GLN A 289 -7.53 -9.06 -6.02
N ILE A 290 -6.54 -9.95 -6.08
CA ILE A 290 -6.62 -11.22 -6.80
C ILE A 290 -7.78 -12.06 -6.27
N TYR A 291 -7.92 -12.17 -4.95
CA TYR A 291 -8.96 -13.01 -4.34
C TYR A 291 -10.36 -12.48 -4.60
N PHE A 292 -10.59 -11.17 -4.46
CA PHE A 292 -11.93 -10.56 -4.56
C PHE A 292 -12.34 -10.19 -5.99
N ILE A 293 -11.40 -9.94 -6.90
CA ILE A 293 -11.71 -9.70 -8.30
C ILE A 293 -11.77 -11.05 -9.01
N THR A 294 -12.99 -11.57 -9.16
CA THR A 294 -13.26 -12.92 -9.69
C THR A 294 -12.47 -13.29 -10.95
N PRO A 295 -12.41 -12.48 -12.02
CA PRO A 295 -11.63 -12.84 -13.22
C PRO A 295 -10.12 -12.95 -12.95
N TYR A 296 -9.58 -12.23 -11.96
CA TYR A 296 -8.17 -12.31 -11.59
C TYR A 296 -7.89 -13.62 -10.85
N ARG A 297 -8.74 -13.98 -9.89
CA ARG A 297 -8.69 -15.27 -9.19
C ARG A 297 -8.74 -16.44 -10.17
N GLU A 298 -9.65 -16.39 -11.13
CA GLU A 298 -9.81 -17.44 -12.15
C GLU A 298 -8.56 -17.55 -13.04
N ALA A 299 -7.98 -16.43 -13.45
CA ALA A 299 -6.74 -16.40 -14.22
C ALA A 299 -5.57 -17.02 -13.45
N VAL A 300 -5.38 -16.64 -12.20
CA VAL A 300 -4.33 -17.19 -11.32
C VAL A 300 -4.56 -18.67 -11.06
N ARG A 301 -5.79 -19.09 -10.75
CA ARG A 301 -6.14 -20.51 -10.58
C ARG A 301 -5.85 -21.31 -11.84
N LYS A 302 -6.16 -20.77 -13.03
CA LYS A 302 -5.86 -21.43 -14.31
C LYS A 302 -4.36 -21.58 -14.54
N LEU A 303 -3.54 -20.63 -14.10
CA LEU A 303 -2.08 -20.72 -14.17
C LEU A 303 -1.54 -21.89 -13.32
N PHE A 304 -2.02 -22.02 -12.07
CA PHE A 304 -1.61 -23.11 -11.17
C PHE A 304 -2.21 -24.48 -11.55
N ASN A 305 -3.41 -24.50 -12.14
CA ASN A 305 -4.08 -25.73 -12.55
C ASN A 305 -3.71 -26.21 -13.96
N ARG A 306 -2.82 -25.53 -14.67
CA ARG A 306 -2.25 -26.09 -15.91
C ARG A 306 -1.48 -27.35 -15.53
N LYS A 307 -2.13 -28.52 -15.66
CA LYS A 307 -1.42 -29.79 -15.76
C LYS A 307 -0.32 -29.61 -16.80
N PRO A 308 0.91 -30.09 -16.56
CA PRO A 308 1.91 -30.17 -17.62
C PRO A 308 1.23 -30.81 -18.81
N ARG A 309 1.38 -30.19 -19.99
CA ARG A 309 1.00 -30.86 -21.24
C ARG A 309 1.83 -32.15 -21.22
N VAL A 310 1.21 -33.29 -20.92
CA VAL A 310 1.80 -34.57 -21.20
C VAL A 310 1.99 -34.51 -22.71
N VAL A 311 3.24 -34.33 -23.13
CA VAL A 311 3.60 -34.56 -24.52
C VAL A 311 3.30 -36.04 -24.69
N ASP A 312 2.20 -36.37 -25.38
CA ASP A 312 1.88 -37.73 -25.76
C ASP A 312 2.97 -38.24 -26.71
N THR A 313 4.12 -38.64 -26.15
CA THR A 313 5.15 -39.41 -26.86
C THR A 313 4.63 -40.77 -27.30
N ALA A 314 3.44 -41.20 -26.82
CA ALA A 314 2.80 -42.43 -27.25
C ALA A 314 2.34 -42.43 -28.72
N ASN A 315 2.09 -41.27 -29.35
CA ASN A 315 1.68 -41.23 -30.76
C ASN A 315 2.84 -41.05 -31.76
N VAL A 316 4.06 -40.82 -31.27
CA VAL A 316 5.24 -40.72 -32.15
C VAL A 316 5.81 -42.10 -32.51
N SER A 317 5.59 -43.14 -31.69
CA SER A 317 6.07 -44.49 -32.01
C SER A 317 5.20 -45.23 -33.04
N VAL A 318 3.88 -44.99 -33.07
CA VAL A 318 2.98 -45.68 -34.03
C VAL A 318 3.18 -45.17 -35.46
N SER A 319 3.50 -43.89 -35.63
CA SER A 319 3.70 -43.30 -36.96
C SER A 319 5.03 -43.66 -37.62
N ARG A 320 5.98 -44.26 -36.88
CA ARG A 320 7.28 -44.68 -37.45
C ARG A 320 7.28 -46.15 -37.93
N VAL A 321 6.38 -47.00 -37.42
CA VAL A 321 6.30 -48.41 -37.83
C VAL A 321 5.48 -48.59 -39.10
N SER A 322 4.42 -47.79 -39.31
CA SER A 322 3.57 -47.93 -40.51
C SER A 322 4.21 -47.45 -41.82
N ARG A 323 5.38 -46.80 -41.77
CA ARG A 323 6.05 -46.24 -42.95
C ARG A 323 7.18 -47.12 -43.51
N ILE A 324 7.42 -48.31 -42.95
CA ILE A 324 8.47 -49.24 -43.41
C ILE A 324 7.91 -50.48 -44.14
N THR A 325 6.59 -50.73 -44.09
CA THR A 325 5.99 -51.93 -44.69
C THR A 325 5.01 -51.68 -45.85
N SER A 326 5.21 -50.60 -46.61
CA SER A 326 4.56 -50.39 -47.92
C SER A 326 5.59 -49.87 -48.90
#